data_AF-A0A1V5JAU1-F1
#
_entry.id   AF-A0A1V5JAU1-F1
#
_cell.length_a   1.000
_cell.length_b   1.000
_cell.length_c   1.000
_cell.angle_alpha   90.00
_cell.angle_beta   90.00
_cell.angle_gamma   90.00
#
_symmetry.space_group_name_H-M   'P 1'
#
loop_
_entity.id
_entity.type
_entity.pdbx_description
1 polymer ?
#
loop_
_entity_poly.entity_id
_entity_poly.type
_entity_poly.pdbx_seq_one_letter_code
_entity_poly.pdbx_strand_id
1 'polypeptide(L)'
;MPEALSITKPNTVETFMKANTDLRIAADALKEFQKQLDALALSITKEAAKQAQAAGRTTIMAADVKSAMTAVTGSTSDLPYLFRQLEKLTAKETADLSTLIQKWIAVH
;
A
#
# COMPACT_ATOMS: atom_id res chain seq x y z
N MET A 1 1.66 26.17 -10.66
CA MET A 1 1.35 24.74 -10.41
C MET A 1 0.61 24.70 -9.08
N PRO A 2 -0.58 24.09 -8.97
CA PRO A 2 -1.24 23.98 -7.68
C PRO A 2 -0.33 23.20 -6.73
N GLU A 3 -0.17 23.68 -5.49
CA GLU A 3 0.55 22.96 -4.45
C GLU A 3 0.00 21.54 -4.35
N ALA A 4 0.90 20.55 -4.30
CA ALA A 4 0.49 19.17 -4.06
C ALA A 4 -0.26 19.13 -2.72
N LEU A 5 -1.54 18.78 -2.77
CA LEU A 5 -2.39 18.62 -1.60
C LEU A 5 -1.79 17.52 -0.72
N SER A 6 -1.16 17.90 0.38
CA SER A 6 -0.61 16.96 1.35
C SER A 6 -1.65 16.65 2.42
N ILE A 7 -1.71 15.39 2.86
CA ILE A 7 -2.64 14.93 3.89
C ILE A 7 -2.33 15.53 5.26
N THR A 8 -1.11 16.03 5.47
CA THR A 8 -0.68 16.58 6.75
C THR A 8 0.42 17.63 6.60
N LYS A 9 0.75 18.30 7.70
CA LYS A 9 1.85 19.28 7.77
C LYS A 9 3.17 18.56 8.07
N PRO A 10 4.32 19.06 7.56
CA PRO A 10 5.63 18.47 7.83
C PRO A 10 5.93 18.27 9.34
N ASN A 11 5.58 19.25 10.18
CA ASN A 11 5.82 19.17 11.64
C ASN A 11 5.03 18.04 12.31
N THR A 12 3.86 17.67 11.76
CA THR A 12 3.07 16.55 12.29
C THR A 12 3.80 15.22 12.04
N VAL A 13 4.36 15.06 10.85
CA VAL A 13 5.17 13.88 10.47
C VAL A 13 6.39 13.78 11.36
N GLU A 14 7.10 14.90 11.57
CA GLU A 14 8.28 14.96 12.44
C GLU A 14 7.95 14.61 13.89
N THR A 15 6.87 15.18 14.44
CA THR A 15 6.42 14.92 15.81
C THR A 15 6.08 13.44 15.98
N PHE A 16 5.37 12.85 15.02
CA PHE A 16 5.04 11.43 15.04
C PHE A 16 6.30 10.55 15.01
N MET A 17 7.25 10.82 14.11
CA MET A 17 8.47 10.01 14.03
C MET A 17 9.30 10.12 15.31
N LYS A 18 9.51 11.33 15.85
CA LYS A 18 10.26 11.55 17.10
C LYS A 18 9.61 10.89 18.31
N ALA A 19 8.29 10.79 18.35
CA ALA A 19 7.58 10.10 19.43
C ALA A 19 7.77 8.57 19.41
N ASN A 20 8.22 8.01 18.29
CA ASN A 20 8.35 6.57 18.06
C ASN A 20 9.80 6.11 17.80
N THR A 21 10.79 6.99 17.98
CA THR A 21 12.21 6.64 17.83
C THR A 21 13.10 7.55 18.67
N ASP A 22 14.18 6.99 19.19
CA ASP A 22 15.25 7.75 19.85
C ASP A 22 16.33 8.24 18.86
N LEU A 23 16.19 7.91 17.57
CA LEU A 23 17.14 8.26 16.53
C LEU A 23 16.93 9.70 16.02
N ARG A 24 18.02 10.32 15.56
CA ARG A 24 17.94 11.56 14.80
C ARG A 24 17.29 11.29 13.45
N ILE A 25 16.37 12.17 13.04
CA ILE A 25 15.66 12.08 11.77
C ILE A 25 16.15 13.21 10.86
N ALA A 26 16.62 12.84 9.68
CA ALA A 26 17.08 13.81 8.69
C ALA A 26 15.89 14.50 7.99
N ALA A 27 16.08 15.75 7.57
CA ALA A 27 15.00 16.57 7.01
C ALA A 27 14.48 16.05 5.65
N ASP A 28 15.34 15.39 4.88
CA ASP A 28 14.99 14.68 3.64
C ASP A 28 14.14 13.43 3.92
N ALA A 29 14.46 12.67 4.98
CA ALA A 29 13.66 11.52 5.40
C ALA A 29 12.22 11.93 5.78
N LEU A 30 12.04 13.08 6.45
CA LEU A 30 10.72 13.63 6.76
C LEU A 30 9.91 13.94 5.49
N LYS A 31 10.56 14.58 4.51
CA LYS A 31 9.93 14.91 3.22
C LYS A 31 9.55 13.66 2.44
N GLU A 32 10.43 12.67 2.39
CA GLU A 32 10.15 11.42 1.68
C GLU A 32 9.02 10.66 2.37
N PHE A 33 9.02 10.57 3.71
CA PHE A 33 7.93 9.91 4.43
C PHE A 33 6.58 10.61 4.19
N GLN A 34 6.55 11.94 4.22
CA GLN A 34 5.33 12.71 3.89
C GLN A 34 4.85 12.43 2.46
N LYS A 35 5.75 12.44 1.48
CA LYS A 35 5.44 12.14 0.08
C LYS A 35 4.86 10.73 -0.08
N GLN A 36 5.40 9.75 0.63
CA GLN A 36 4.88 8.38 0.60
C GLN A 36 3.51 8.26 1.27
N LEU A 37 3.27 8.97 2.38
CA LEU A 37 1.95 9.06 3.01
C LEU A 37 0.91 9.65 2.06
N ASP A 38 1.26 10.74 1.36
CA ASP A 38 0.38 11.38 0.38
C ASP A 38 0.05 10.45 -0.79
N ALA A 39 1.06 9.77 -1.33
CA ALA A 39 0.89 8.81 -2.42
C ALA A 39 0.01 7.62 -2.01
N LEU A 40 0.21 7.10 -0.80
CA LEU A 40 -0.56 5.99 -0.26
C LEU A 40 -2.02 6.40 -0.02
N ALA A 41 -2.24 7.55 0.64
CA ALA A 41 -3.57 8.06 0.90
C ALA A 41 -4.36 8.34 -0.39
N LEU A 42 -3.70 8.89 -1.41
CA LEU A 42 -4.30 9.10 -2.72
C LEU A 42 -4.72 7.78 -3.37
N SER A 43 -3.87 6.76 -3.29
CA SER A 43 -4.13 5.44 -3.86
C SER A 43 -5.30 4.74 -3.16
N ILE A 44 -5.34 4.77 -1.82
CA ILE A 44 -6.45 4.25 -1.02
C ILE A 44 -7.75 4.99 -1.37
N THR A 45 -7.71 6.32 -1.50
CA THR A 45 -8.89 7.13 -1.82
C THR A 45 -9.45 6.76 -3.19
N LYS A 46 -8.60 6.61 -4.21
CA LYS A 46 -9.01 6.22 -5.56
C LYS A 46 -9.63 4.82 -5.58
N GLU A 47 -9.01 3.87 -4.89
CA GLU A 47 -9.51 2.49 -4.84
C GLU A 47 -10.82 2.39 -4.04
N ALA A 48 -10.94 3.11 -2.92
CA ALA A 48 -12.18 3.17 -2.15
C ALA A 48 -13.33 3.80 -2.97
N ALA A 49 -13.04 4.86 -3.74
CA ALA A 49 -14.01 5.47 -4.64
C ALA A 49 -14.49 4.49 -5.72
N LYS A 50 -13.57 3.73 -6.34
CA LYS A 50 -13.88 2.69 -7.31
C LYS A 50 -14.79 1.61 -6.73
N GLN A 51 -14.51 1.17 -5.49
CA GLN A 51 -15.33 0.17 -4.80
C GLN A 51 -16.73 0.70 -4.47
N ALA A 52 -16.84 1.94 -4.00
CA ALA A 52 -18.13 2.58 -3.76
C ALA A 52 -18.96 2.69 -5.06
N GLN A 53 -18.33 3.10 -6.15
CA GLN A 53 -18.96 3.19 -7.47
C GLN A 53 -19.42 1.82 -7.99
N ALA A 54 -18.60 0.79 -7.84
CA ALA A 54 -18.95 -0.59 -8.23
C ALA A 54 -20.18 -1.12 -7.45
N ALA A 55 -20.38 -0.63 -6.23
CA ALA A 55 -21.55 -0.93 -5.41
C ALA A 55 -22.75 0.02 -5.67
N GLY A 56 -22.70 0.86 -6.71
CA GLY A 56 -23.76 1.81 -7.06
C GLY A 56 -23.93 2.98 -6.09
N ARG A 57 -22.92 3.25 -5.26
CA ARG A 57 -22.96 4.32 -4.23
C ARG A 57 -22.18 5.56 -4.68
N THR A 58 -22.61 6.72 -4.19
CA THR A 58 -21.91 8.01 -4.34
C THR A 58 -21.16 8.43 -3.08
N THR A 59 -21.17 7.59 -2.04
CA THR A 59 -20.53 7.84 -0.76
C THR A 59 -19.56 6.71 -0.43
N ILE A 60 -18.31 7.07 -0.16
CA ILE A 60 -17.29 6.16 0.37
C ILE A 60 -17.64 5.83 1.82
N MET A 61 -17.74 4.54 2.12
CA MET A 61 -18.01 4.02 3.45
C MET A 61 -16.72 3.49 4.08
N ALA A 62 -16.72 3.31 5.40
CA ALA A 62 -15.57 2.77 6.14
C ALA A 62 -15.12 1.40 5.60
N ALA A 63 -16.06 0.56 5.13
CA ALA A 63 -15.74 -0.74 4.54
C ALA A 63 -14.92 -0.62 3.24
N ASP A 64 -15.18 0.39 2.41
CA ASP A 64 -14.43 0.63 1.18
C ASP A 64 -12.99 1.04 1.49
N VAL A 65 -12.81 1.89 2.52
CA VAL A 65 -11.46 2.30 2.96
C VAL A 65 -10.66 1.11 3.49
N LYS A 66 -11.28 0.24 4.29
CA LYS A 66 -10.62 -0.96 4.83
C LYS A 66 -10.21 -1.94 3.72
N SER A 67 -11.12 -2.18 2.77
CA SER A 67 -10.86 -3.05 1.62
C SER A 67 -9.81 -2.43 0.69
N ALA A 68 -9.88 -1.13 0.41
CA ALA A 68 -8.89 -0.40 -0.37
C ALA A 68 -7.50 -0.38 0.26
N MET A 69 -7.40 -0.21 1.59
CA MET A 69 -6.12 -0.36 2.30
C MET A 69 -5.51 -1.73 2.04
N THR A 70 -6.30 -2.80 2.23
CA THR A 70 -5.84 -4.17 2.00
C THR A 70 -5.38 -4.39 0.55
N ALA A 71 -6.11 -3.84 -0.41
CA ALA A 71 -5.79 -3.94 -1.83
C ALA A 71 -4.50 -3.18 -2.20
N VAL A 72 -4.29 -1.99 -1.63
CA VAL A 72 -3.15 -1.11 -1.95
C VAL A 72 -1.87 -1.53 -1.23
N THR A 73 -1.94 -1.89 0.06
CA THR A 73 -0.75 -2.25 0.85
C THR A 73 -0.44 -3.74 0.83
N GLY A 74 -1.34 -4.54 0.27
CA GLY A 74 -1.35 -5.99 0.44
C GLY A 74 -1.80 -6.39 1.85
N SER A 75 -2.31 -7.62 1.95
CA SER A 75 -2.61 -8.26 3.23
C SER A 75 -1.33 -8.88 3.79
N THR A 76 -0.76 -8.30 4.85
CA THR A 76 0.37 -8.93 5.59
C THR A 76 -0.04 -10.23 6.28
N SER A 77 -1.34 -10.46 6.43
CA SER A 77 -1.91 -11.68 7.01
C SER A 77 -1.78 -12.88 6.08
N ASP A 78 -1.66 -12.64 4.77
CA ASP A 78 -1.63 -13.71 3.78
C ASP A 78 -0.22 -14.20 3.46
N LEU A 79 0.84 -13.45 3.80
CA LEU A 79 2.22 -13.86 3.50
C LEU A 79 2.61 -15.20 4.16
N PRO A 80 2.37 -15.44 5.47
CA PRO A 80 2.67 -16.73 6.07
C PRO A 80 1.87 -17.88 5.45
N TYR A 81 0.63 -17.62 5.04
CA TYR A 81 -0.20 -18.59 4.34
C TYR A 81 0.35 -18.86 2.93
N LEU A 82 0.71 -17.82 2.18
CA LEU A 82 1.32 -17.91 0.85
C LEU A 82 2.61 -18.73 0.89
N PHE A 83 3.49 -18.46 1.85
CA PHE A 83 4.72 -19.24 2.03
C PHE A 83 4.43 -20.72 2.32
N ARG A 84 3.45 -21.02 3.19
CA ARG A 84 3.02 -22.41 3.43
C ARG A 84 2.42 -23.10 2.21
N GLN A 85 1.79 -22.36 1.29
CA GLN A 85 1.29 -22.95 0.06
C GLN A 85 2.42 -23.15 -0.96
N LEU A 86 3.40 -22.26 -1.01
CA LEU A 86 4.61 -22.41 -1.83
C LEU A 86 5.43 -23.64 -1.39
N GLU A 87 5.54 -23.90 -0.09
CA GLU A 87 6.22 -25.08 0.46
C GLU A 87 5.59 -26.41 0.03
N LYS A 88 4.31 -26.41 -0.38
CA LYS A 88 3.61 -27.61 -0.84
C LYS A 88 3.80 -27.87 -2.33
N LEU A 89 4.37 -26.92 -3.08
CA LEU A 89 4.59 -27.09 -4.51
C LEU A 89 5.77 -28.02 -4.76
N THR A 90 5.59 -28.92 -5.72
CA THR A 90 6.68 -29.72 -6.26
C THR A 90 7.67 -28.82 -7.02
N ALA A 91 8.87 -29.35 -7.30
CA ALA A 91 9.88 -28.63 -8.07
C ALA A 91 9.36 -28.18 -9.45
N LYS A 92 8.51 -28.99 -10.09
CA LYS A 92 7.88 -28.66 -11.37
C LYS A 92 6.89 -27.50 -11.22
N GLU A 93 5.98 -27.59 -10.25
CA GLU A 93 4.96 -26.55 -10.02
C GLU A 93 5.60 -25.20 -9.62
N THR A 94 6.70 -25.24 -8.87
CA THR A 94 7.48 -24.04 -8.55
C THR A 94 8.10 -23.41 -9.80
N ALA A 95 8.63 -24.21 -10.72
CA ALA A 95 9.20 -23.72 -11.99
C ALA A 95 8.12 -23.13 -12.92
N ASP A 96 6.95 -23.76 -12.98
CA ASP A 96 5.80 -23.28 -13.74
C ASP A 96 5.27 -21.95 -13.16
N LEU A 97 5.19 -21.84 -11.82
CA LEU A 97 4.81 -20.61 -11.14
C LEU A 97 5.83 -19.49 -11.38
N SER A 98 7.13 -19.78 -11.32
CA SER A 98 8.20 -18.82 -11.63
C SER A 98 8.07 -18.28 -13.05
N THR A 99 7.79 -19.15 -14.02
CA THR A 99 7.55 -18.77 -15.41
C THR A 99 6.32 -17.86 -15.56
N LEU A 100 5.24 -18.18 -14.85
CA LEU A 100 4.02 -17.36 -14.80
C LEU A 100 4.28 -15.96 -14.23
N ILE A 101 5.01 -15.87 -13.13
CA ILE A 101 5.38 -14.59 -12.51
C ILE A 101 6.25 -13.76 -13.46
N GLN A 102 7.26 -14.36 -14.09
CA GLN A 102 8.11 -13.65 -15.04
C GLN A 102 7.32 -13.14 -16.25
N LYS A 103 6.38 -13.93 -16.78
CA LYS A 103 5.48 -13.47 -17.85
C LYS A 103 4.62 -12.30 -17.41
N TRP A 104 4.12 -12.30 -16.18
CA TRP A 104 3.31 -11.20 -15.67
C TRP A 104 4.12 -9.90 -15.53
N ILE A 105 5.33 -9.98 -14.97
CA ILE A 105 6.28 -8.85 -14.83
C ILE A 105 6.70 -8.30 -16.20
N ALA A 106 6.83 -9.16 -17.21
CA ALA A 106 7.18 -8.70 -18.55
C ALA A 106 6.07 -7.89 -19.23
N VAL A 107 4.82 -8.00 -18.75
CA VAL A 107 3.62 -7.39 -19.37
C VAL A 107 3.12 -6.17 -18.59
N HIS A 108 3.50 -6.01 -17.32
CA HIS A 108 3.04 -4.94 -16.43
C HIS A 108 4.22 -4.18 -15.84
#